data_AF-A0A396STS4-F1
#
_entry.id   AF-A0A396STS4-F1
#
_cell.length_a   1.000
_cell.length_b   1.000
_cell.length_c   1.000
_cell.angle_alpha   90.00
_cell.angle_beta   90.00
_cell.angle_gamma   90.00
#
_symmetry.space_group_name_H-M   'P 1'
#
loop_
_entity.id
_entity.type
_entity.pdbx_description
1 polymer ?
#
loop_
_entity_poly.entity_id
_entity_poly.type
_entity_poly.pdbx_seq_one_letter_code
_entity_poly.pdbx_strand_id
1 'polypeptide(L)'
;MTIHSDQGIQYQSNPYRHALRKHKVFQSMSRRATCHDNAAMESFFHIMKVEMNYFTHHFDTKKQLVKAMKEWISYYNEDRIRHKLKGLTPIQYRNQALSKMI
;
A
#
# COMPACT_ATOMS: atom_id res chain seq x y z
N MET A 1 -2.09 13.88 -9.88
CA MET A 1 -1.92 12.68 -9.03
C MET A 1 -1.87 11.46 -9.92
N THR A 2 -0.91 10.57 -9.70
CA THR A 2 -0.74 9.33 -10.49
C THR A 2 -0.89 8.13 -9.58
N ILE A 3 -1.58 7.09 -10.05
CA ILE A 3 -1.63 5.78 -9.41
C ILE A 3 -0.89 4.77 -10.28
N HIS A 4 0.02 4.01 -9.69
CA HIS A 4 0.66 2.87 -10.33
C HIS A 4 -0.11 1.61 -9.95
N SER A 5 -0.52 0.82 -10.94
CA SER A 5 -1.19 -0.46 -10.73
C SER A 5 -0.64 -1.52 -11.67
N ASP A 6 -0.81 -2.79 -11.30
CA ASP A 6 -0.62 -3.89 -12.23
C ASP A 6 -1.74 -3.94 -13.30
N GLN A 7 -1.66 -4.96 -14.17
CA GLN A 7 -2.69 -5.25 -15.18
C GLN A 7 -3.76 -6.21 -14.66
N GLY A 8 -4.04 -6.25 -13.36
CA GLY A 8 -5.13 -7.04 -12.79
C GLY A 8 -6.48 -6.62 -13.37
N ILE A 9 -7.39 -7.59 -13.54
CA ILE A 9 -8.72 -7.34 -14.14
C ILE A 9 -9.51 -6.25 -13.42
N GLN A 10 -9.33 -6.14 -12.10
CA GLN A 10 -9.98 -5.11 -11.29
C GLN A 10 -9.54 -3.70 -11.69
N TYR A 11 -8.24 -3.49 -11.93
CA TYR A 11 -7.66 -2.20 -12.32
C TYR A 11 -7.86 -1.87 -13.80
N GLN A 12 -8.13 -2.88 -14.63
CA GLN A 12 -8.49 -2.69 -16.04
C GLN A 12 -9.99 -2.41 -16.25
N SER A 13 -10.82 -2.65 -15.23
CA SER A 13 -12.28 -2.56 -15.34
C SER A 13 -12.76 -1.16 -15.71
N ASN A 14 -13.83 -1.10 -16.51
CA ASN A 14 -14.45 0.18 -16.91
C ASN A 14 -14.89 1.04 -15.71
N PRO A 15 -15.54 0.48 -14.65
CA PRO A 15 -15.92 1.27 -13.49
C PRO A 15 -14.72 1.94 -12.81
N TYR A 16 -13.61 1.21 -12.65
CA TYR A 16 -12.40 1.72 -12.03
C TYR A 16 -11.78 2.85 -12.86
N ARG A 17 -11.59 2.63 -14.16
CA ARG A 17 -11.03 3.66 -15.08
C ARG A 17 -11.91 4.90 -15.16
N HIS A 18 -13.24 4.74 -15.11
CA HIS A 18 -14.17 5.86 -15.08
C HIS A 18 -14.02 6.67 -13.78
N ALA A 19 -13.93 6.01 -12.62
CA ALA A 19 -13.70 6.68 -11.35
C ALA A 19 -12.40 7.49 -11.35
N LEU A 20 -11.30 6.90 -11.85
CA LEU A 20 -10.01 7.60 -11.94
C LEU A 20 -10.08 8.87 -12.81
N ARG A 21 -10.72 8.79 -13.98
CA ARG A 21 -10.93 9.97 -14.85
C ARG A 21 -11.76 11.04 -14.16
N LYS A 22 -12.85 10.66 -13.48
CA LYS A 22 -13.71 11.59 -12.73
C LYS A 22 -12.92 12.37 -11.68
N HIS A 23 -11.95 11.73 -11.04
CA HIS A 23 -11.08 12.33 -10.03
C HIS A 23 -9.76 12.91 -10.57
N LYS A 24 -9.60 13.02 -11.91
CA LYS A 24 -8.38 13.52 -12.57
C LYS A 24 -7.10 12.78 -12.12
N VAL A 25 -7.22 11.48 -11.87
CA VAL A 25 -6.11 10.59 -11.50
C VAL A 25 -5.61 9.88 -12.75
N PHE A 26 -4.31 10.04 -13.05
CA PHE A 26 -3.67 9.30 -14.12
C PHE A 26 -3.30 7.90 -13.64
N GLN A 27 -3.68 6.86 -14.39
CA GLN A 27 -3.28 5.49 -14.10
C GLN A 27 -2.08 5.11 -14.96
N SER A 28 -0.97 4.81 -14.31
CA SER A 28 0.20 4.19 -14.92
C SER A 28 0.12 2.69 -14.69
N MET A 29 0.11 1.91 -15.78
CA MET A 29 0.24 0.45 -15.73
C MET A 29 1.54 0.08 -16.41
N SER A 30 2.45 -0.53 -15.66
CA SER A 30 3.70 -1.07 -16.19
C SER A 30 3.42 -2.13 -17.26
N ARG A 31 4.38 -2.28 -18.20
CA ARG A 31 4.32 -3.36 -19.18
C ARG A 31 4.38 -4.71 -18.46
N ARG A 32 3.83 -5.74 -19.10
CA ARG A 32 4.04 -7.13 -18.64
C ARG A 32 5.53 -7.39 -18.51
N ALA A 33 5.92 -8.07 -17.43
CA ALA A 33 7.30 -8.30 -17.01
C ALA A 33 8.10 -7.07 -16.51
N THR A 34 7.44 -5.93 -16.23
CA THR A 34 8.06 -4.79 -15.52
C THR A 34 7.55 -4.73 -14.08
N CYS A 35 8.28 -5.33 -13.15
CA CYS A 35 7.86 -5.47 -11.75
C CYS A 35 8.09 -4.21 -10.89
N HIS A 36 8.91 -3.24 -11.33
CA HIS A 36 9.35 -2.12 -10.49
C HIS A 36 8.20 -1.32 -9.87
N ASP A 37 7.17 -1.01 -10.67
CA ASP A 37 6.00 -0.24 -10.21
C ASP A 37 5.17 -1.02 -9.18
N ASN A 38 5.17 -2.36 -9.23
CA ASN A 38 4.40 -3.20 -8.31
C ASN A 38 5.22 -3.63 -7.08
N ALA A 39 6.56 -3.67 -7.21
CA ALA A 39 7.46 -4.24 -6.22
C ALA A 39 7.31 -3.58 -4.83
N ALA A 40 7.06 -2.28 -4.78
CA ALA A 40 6.83 -1.58 -3.51
C ALA A 40 5.58 -2.09 -2.79
N MET A 41 4.48 -2.29 -3.52
CA MET A 41 3.23 -2.81 -2.96
C MET A 41 3.32 -4.30 -2.63
N GLU A 42 4.00 -5.10 -3.47
CA GLU A 42 4.26 -6.51 -3.17
C GLU A 42 5.07 -6.67 -1.87
N SER A 43 6.13 -5.87 -1.70
CA SER A 43 6.92 -5.86 -0.48
C SER A 43 6.09 -5.44 0.72
N PHE A 44 5.26 -4.40 0.59
CA PHE A 44 4.35 -3.96 1.65
C PHE A 44 3.42 -5.08 2.11
N PHE A 45 2.73 -5.76 1.18
CA PHE A 45 1.81 -6.83 1.52
C PHE A 45 2.51 -8.08 2.05
N HIS A 46 3.71 -8.39 1.56
CA HIS A 46 4.51 -9.48 2.09
C HIS A 46 4.86 -9.24 3.57
N ILE A 47 5.37 -8.05 3.89
CA ILE A 47 5.70 -7.67 5.27
C ILE A 47 4.46 -7.77 6.16
N MET A 48 3.32 -7.23 5.72
CA MET A 48 2.07 -7.31 6.47
C MET A 48 1.69 -8.76 6.80
N LYS A 49 1.72 -9.65 5.80
CA LYS A 49 1.37 -11.07 6.01
C LYS A 49 2.32 -11.75 6.98
N VAL A 50 3.62 -11.46 6.89
CA VAL A 50 4.62 -12.04 7.79
C VAL A 50 4.42 -11.52 9.22
N GLU A 51 4.35 -10.20 9.41
CA GLU A 51 4.23 -9.57 10.73
C GLU A 51 2.86 -9.81 11.41
N MET A 52 1.81 -10.08 10.64
CA MET A 52 0.50 -10.53 11.16
C MET A 52 0.44 -12.04 11.44
N ASN A 53 1.56 -12.77 11.29
CA ASN A 53 1.63 -14.23 11.37
C ASN A 53 0.61 -14.94 10.46
N TYR A 54 0.25 -14.35 9.32
CA TYR A 54 -0.82 -14.82 8.45
C TYR A 54 -0.61 -16.26 7.95
N PHE A 55 0.64 -16.70 7.82
CA PHE A 55 0.97 -18.05 7.32
C PHE A 55 0.87 -19.15 8.39
N THR A 56 0.84 -18.79 9.67
CA THR A 56 0.83 -19.74 10.79
C THR A 56 -0.39 -19.58 11.71
N HIS A 57 -1.01 -18.39 11.70
CA HIS A 57 -2.21 -18.08 12.46
C HIS A 57 -3.47 -18.25 11.60
N HIS A 58 -4.50 -18.87 12.16
CA HIS A 58 -5.79 -19.01 11.51
C HIS A 58 -6.76 -17.92 12.00
N PHE A 59 -7.40 -17.23 11.07
CA PHE A 59 -8.46 -16.26 11.37
C PHE A 59 -9.82 -16.92 11.13
N ASP A 60 -10.60 -17.13 12.18
CA ASP A 60 -11.89 -17.82 12.10
C ASP A 60 -12.93 -17.03 11.29
N THR A 61 -12.80 -15.70 11.28
CA THR A 61 -13.73 -14.81 10.59
C THR A 61 -13.03 -13.75 9.76
N LYS A 62 -13.69 -13.35 8.66
CA LYS A 62 -13.30 -12.18 7.88
C LYS A 62 -13.18 -10.92 8.75
N LYS A 63 -14.03 -10.78 9.77
CA LYS A 63 -14.00 -9.62 10.68
C LYS A 63 -12.71 -9.55 11.48
N GLN A 64 -12.24 -10.68 12.02
CA GLN A 64 -10.95 -10.76 12.72
C GLN A 64 -9.78 -10.42 11.79
N LEU A 65 -9.76 -10.99 10.57
CA LEU A 65 -8.72 -10.67 9.59
C LEU A 65 -8.68 -9.16 9.27
N VAL A 66 -9.84 -8.56 9.00
CA VAL A 66 -9.94 -7.12 8.72
C VAL A 66 -9.50 -6.28 9.93
N LYS A 67 -9.82 -6.70 11.15
CA LYS A 67 -9.37 -6.03 12.38
C LYS A 67 -7.84 -6.05 12.48
N ALA A 68 -7.24 -7.23 12.35
CA ALA A 68 -5.79 -7.39 12.40
C ALA A 68 -5.06 -6.61 11.29
N MET A 69 -5.60 -6.58 10.07
CA MET A 69 -5.08 -5.75 8.98
C MET A 69 -5.11 -4.25 9.34
N LYS A 70 -6.20 -3.76 9.93
CA LYS A 70 -6.34 -2.34 10.33
C LYS A 70 -5.35 -1.98 11.44
N GLU A 71 -5.24 -2.82 12.46
CA GLU A 71 -4.28 -2.63 13.56
C GLU A 71 -2.86 -2.58 13.04
N TRP A 72 -2.50 -3.52 12.16
CA TRP A 72 -1.18 -3.55 11.54
C TRP A 72 -0.91 -2.31 10.67
N ILE A 73 -1.89 -1.84 9.89
CA ILE A 73 -1.75 -0.62 9.08
C ILE A 73 -1.54 0.62 9.95
N SER A 74 -2.24 0.71 11.10
CA SER A 74 -2.04 1.80 12.06
C SER A 74 -0.60 1.79 12.58
N TYR A 75 -0.16 0.65 13.11
CA TYR A 75 1.21 0.44 13.59
C TYR A 75 2.25 0.77 12.50
N TYR A 76 2.05 0.28 11.28
CA TYR A 76 2.97 0.51 10.17
C TYR A 76 3.18 1.99 9.91
N ASN A 77 2.11 2.79 9.95
CA ASN A 77 2.15 4.21 9.60
C ASN A 77 2.58 5.11 10.75
N GLU A 78 2.20 4.77 11.97
CA GLU A 78 2.29 5.65 13.14
C GLU A 78 3.46 5.31 14.07
N ASP A 79 3.81 4.02 14.20
CA ASP A 79 4.75 3.55 15.23
C ASP A 79 5.99 2.86 14.67
N ARG A 80 5.93 2.37 13.43
CA ARG A 80 7.01 1.56 12.84
C ARG A 80 8.31 2.34 12.70
N ILE A 81 9.32 1.90 13.44
CA ILE A 81 10.68 2.43 13.34
C ILE A 81 11.34 1.89 12.07
N ARG A 82 11.82 2.79 11.19
CA ARG A 82 12.65 2.42 10.04
C ARG A 82 14.01 3.10 10.11
N HIS A 83 15.07 2.31 10.26
CA HIS A 83 16.45 2.82 10.27
C HIS A 83 16.80 3.61 9.00
N LYS A 84 16.34 3.15 7.83
CA LYS A 84 16.53 3.87 6.56
C LYS A 84 15.87 5.26 6.54
N LEU A 85 14.86 5.49 7.37
CA LEU A 85 14.17 6.77 7.53
C LEU A 85 14.69 7.54 8.75
N LYS A 86 15.89 7.22 9.26
CA LYS A 86 16.47 7.81 10.48
C LYS A 86 15.56 7.67 11.71
N GLY A 87 14.82 6.57 11.79
CA GLY A 87 13.88 6.30 12.89
C GLY A 87 12.51 6.97 12.73
N LEU A 88 12.27 7.73 11.66
CA LEU A 88 10.96 8.31 11.39
C LEU A 88 9.94 7.24 10.97
N THR A 89 8.71 7.42 11.41
CA THR A 89 7.56 6.63 10.95
C THR A 89 7.18 7.05 9.53
N PRO A 90 6.46 6.22 8.76
CA PRO A 90 6.03 6.60 7.41
C PRO A 90 5.25 7.91 7.35
N ILE A 91 4.37 8.18 8.32
CA ILE A 91 3.65 9.47 8.40
C ILE A 91 4.61 10.62 8.68
N GLN A 92 5.52 10.47 9.64
CA GLN A 92 6.50 11.53 9.95
C GLN A 92 7.39 11.84 8.73
N TYR A 93 7.86 10.81 8.04
CA TYR A 93 8.65 10.95 6.83
C TYR A 93 7.87 11.66 5.70
N ARG A 94 6.60 11.28 5.51
CA ARG A 94 5.71 11.95 4.54
C ARG A 94 5.52 13.43 4.89
N ASN A 95 5.22 13.74 6.15
CA ASN A 95 4.98 15.11 6.60
C ASN A 95 6.23 15.97 6.46
N GLN A 96 7.42 15.43 6.75
CA GLN A 96 8.69 16.12 6.52
C GLN A 96 8.94 16.41 5.03
N ALA A 97 8.57 15.49 4.13
CA ALA A 97 8.70 15.71 2.68
C ALA A 97 7.74 16.81 2.21
N LEU A 98 6.50 16.83 2.73
CA LEU A 98 5.50 17.84 2.40
C LEU A 98 5.86 19.23 2.96
N SER A 99 6.40 19.30 4.17
CA SER A 99 6.81 20.58 4.78
C SER A 99 7.99 21.24 4.08
N LYS A 100 8.74 20.49 3.26
CA LYS A 100 9.82 21.01 2.41
C LYS A 100 9.35 21.46 1.02
N MET A 101 8.11 21.14 0.65
CA MET A 101 7.51 21.51 -0.64
C MET A 101 6.64 22.76 -0.57
N ILE A 102 6.45 23.31 0.64
CA ILE A 102 5.81 24.61 0.93
C ILE A 102 6.93 25.59 1.28
#